data_AF-A0A7V9I9X9-F1
#
_entry.id   AF-A0A7V9I9X9-F1
#
_cell.length_a   1.000
_cell.length_b   1.000
_cell.length_c   1.000
_cell.angle_alpha   90.00
_cell.angle_beta   90.00
_cell.angle_gamma   90.00
#
_symmetry.space_group_name_H-M   'P 1'
#
loop_
_entity.id
_entity.type
_entity.pdbx_description
1 polymer ?
#
loop_
_entity_poly.entity_id
_entity_poly.type
_entity_poly.pdbx_seq_one_letter_code
_entity_poly.pdbx_strand_id
1 'polypeptide(L)'
;VRSLAQTHNLLGILAGSQGDHRTARHYLEHSLALAQTLDDPGARVAALNNLALTSRAGGNVRRALELEEEALAICAAQGDRHREAALHNNLADILHATGQREAAMAHLKLAVTIYAEIGVEAGAVRPEVWKLTEW
;
A
#
# COMPACT_ATOMS: atom_id res chain seq x y z
N VAL A 1 6.40 -12.65 -19.65
CA VAL A 1 5.57 -12.95 -18.45
C VAL A 1 5.62 -11.82 -17.43
N ARG A 2 6.81 -11.33 -17.01
CA ARG A 2 6.90 -10.12 -16.16
C ARG A 2 6.24 -8.87 -16.78
N SER A 3 6.49 -8.60 -18.06
CA SER A 3 5.82 -7.52 -18.80
C SER A 3 4.29 -7.68 -18.82
N LEU A 4 3.79 -8.91 -18.88
CA LEU A 4 2.35 -9.20 -18.88
C LEU A 4 1.70 -8.86 -17.53
N ALA A 5 2.37 -9.14 -16.41
CA ALA A 5 1.91 -8.73 -15.08
C ALA A 5 1.79 -7.20 -15.00
N GLN A 6 2.80 -6.48 -15.48
CA GLN A 6 2.81 -5.02 -15.52
C GLN A 6 1.71 -4.46 -16.44
N THR A 7 1.49 -5.06 -17.61
CA THR A 7 0.41 -4.66 -18.52
C THR A 7 -0.96 -4.83 -17.86
N HIS A 8 -1.20 -5.96 -17.20
CA HIS A 8 -2.43 -6.18 -16.44
C HIS A 8 -2.58 -5.16 -15.31
N ASN A 9 -1.52 -4.85 -14.58
CA ASN A 9 -1.56 -3.81 -13.56
C ASN A 9 -1.99 -2.44 -14.13
N LEU A 10 -1.41 -2.04 -15.26
CA LEU A 10 -1.73 -0.77 -15.93
C LEU A 10 -3.17 -0.73 -16.45
N LEU A 11 -3.65 -1.82 -17.07
CA LEU A 11 -5.04 -1.94 -17.51
C LEU A 11 -6.01 -1.84 -16.32
N GLY A 12 -5.63 -2.44 -15.19
CA GLY A 12 -6.37 -2.34 -13.93
C GLY A 12 -6.51 -0.89 -13.43
N ILE A 13 -5.40 -0.17 -13.37
CA ILE A 13 -5.37 1.26 -12.98
C ILE A 13 -6.23 2.09 -13.94
N LEU A 14 -6.08 1.89 -15.25
CA LEU A 14 -6.81 2.64 -16.27
C LEU A 14 -8.32 2.43 -16.17
N ALA A 15 -8.77 1.18 -16.00
CA ALA A 15 -10.18 0.87 -15.77
C ALA A 15 -10.70 1.51 -14.48
N GLY A 16 -9.91 1.47 -13.41
CA GLY A 16 -10.26 2.09 -12.12
C GLY A 16 -10.45 3.60 -12.22
N SER A 17 -9.57 4.29 -12.97
CA SER A 17 -9.68 5.73 -13.21
C SER A 17 -10.93 6.14 -14.01
N GLN A 18 -11.52 5.19 -14.75
CA GLN A 18 -12.77 5.39 -15.49
C GLN A 18 -14.01 5.02 -14.66
N GLY A 19 -13.84 4.60 -13.41
CA GLY A 19 -14.91 4.13 -12.54
C GLY A 19 -15.35 2.68 -12.79
N ASP A 20 -14.72 1.95 -13.72
CA ASP A 20 -15.00 0.53 -13.95
C ASP A 20 -14.23 -0.34 -12.96
N HIS A 21 -14.72 -0.35 -11.72
CA HIS A 21 -14.10 -1.11 -10.62
C HIS A 21 -14.10 -2.63 -10.84
N ARG A 22 -15.04 -3.16 -11.64
CA ARG A 22 -15.11 -4.59 -11.92
C ARG A 22 -13.99 -5.00 -12.87
N THR A 23 -13.81 -4.27 -13.96
CA THR A 23 -12.72 -4.51 -14.91
C THR A 23 -11.36 -4.22 -14.28
N ALA A 24 -11.27 -3.18 -13.45
CA ALA A 24 -10.07 -2.89 -12.67
C ALA A 24 -9.65 -4.08 -11.81
N ARG A 25 -10.59 -4.63 -11.01
CA ARG A 25 -10.35 -5.80 -10.17
C ARG A 25 -9.87 -7.00 -10.99
N HIS A 26 -10.55 -7.31 -12.09
CA HIS A 26 -10.19 -8.44 -12.95
C HIS A 26 -8.72 -8.37 -13.41
N TYR A 27 -8.30 -7.23 -13.96
CA TYR A 27 -6.92 -7.09 -14.42
C TYR A 27 -5.90 -7.08 -13.29
N LEU A 28 -6.22 -6.47 -12.15
CA LEU A 28 -5.31 -6.43 -11.01
C LEU A 28 -5.16 -7.82 -10.34
N GLU A 29 -6.22 -8.63 -10.29
CA GLU A 29 -6.15 -10.03 -9.82
C GLU A 29 -5.27 -10.89 -10.75
N HIS A 30 -5.38 -10.70 -12.07
CA HIS A 30 -4.49 -11.33 -13.04
C HIS A 30 -3.03 -10.90 -12.85
N SER A 31 -2.78 -9.60 -12.63
CA SER A 31 -1.45 -9.08 -12.30
C SER A 31 -0.88 -9.74 -11.05
N LEU A 32 -1.68 -9.84 -9.98
CA LEU A 32 -1.29 -10.46 -8.71
C LEU A 32 -0.92 -11.93 -8.89
N ALA A 33 -1.76 -12.71 -9.60
CA ALA A 33 -1.52 -14.12 -9.86
C ALA A 33 -0.22 -14.35 -10.66
N LEU A 34 0.04 -13.51 -11.66
CA LEU A 34 1.29 -13.56 -12.42
C LEU A 34 2.49 -13.18 -11.56
N ALA A 35 2.37 -12.14 -10.72
CA ALA A 35 3.44 -11.73 -9.81
C ALA A 35 3.77 -12.81 -8.77
N GLN A 36 2.77 -13.56 -8.28
CA GLN A 36 2.96 -14.74 -7.44
C GLN A 36 3.68 -15.86 -8.19
N THR A 37 3.27 -16.16 -9.42
CA THR A 37 3.88 -17.21 -10.26
C THR A 37 5.35 -16.91 -10.58
N LEU A 38 5.69 -15.63 -10.69
CA LEU A 38 7.04 -15.16 -11.01
C LEU A 38 7.92 -14.92 -9.77
N ASP A 39 7.38 -15.12 -8.57
CA ASP A 39 8.02 -14.75 -7.31
C ASP A 39 8.56 -13.30 -7.31
N ASP A 40 7.74 -12.37 -7.80
CA ASP A 40 8.07 -10.95 -7.91
C ASP A 40 7.38 -10.16 -6.77
N PRO A 41 8.01 -10.01 -5.59
CA PRO A 41 7.39 -9.36 -4.44
C PRO A 41 7.05 -7.89 -4.72
N GLY A 42 7.87 -7.21 -5.53
CA GLY A 42 7.63 -5.83 -5.92
C GLY A 42 6.35 -5.68 -6.76
N ALA A 43 6.13 -6.56 -7.73
CA ALA A 43 4.91 -6.58 -8.52
C ALA A 43 3.68 -7.03 -7.69
N ARG A 44 3.86 -7.99 -6.77
CA ARG A 44 2.79 -8.44 -5.86
C ARG A 44 2.26 -7.29 -5.01
N VAL A 45 3.15 -6.54 -4.37
CA VAL A 45 2.74 -5.38 -3.56
C VAL A 45 2.02 -4.33 -4.41
N ALA A 46 2.53 -4.02 -5.60
CA ALA A 46 1.89 -3.03 -6.47
C ALA A 46 0.46 -3.44 -6.85
N ALA A 47 0.25 -4.72 -7.19
CA ALA A 47 -1.07 -5.26 -7.51
C ALA A 47 -2.02 -5.24 -6.29
N LEU A 48 -1.54 -5.64 -5.11
CA LEU A 48 -2.31 -5.63 -3.86
C LEU A 48 -2.76 -4.21 -3.48
N ASN A 49 -1.86 -3.24 -3.52
CA ASN A 49 -2.16 -1.83 -3.26
C ASN A 49 -3.23 -1.30 -4.22
N ASN A 50 -3.11 -1.58 -5.52
CA ASN A 50 -4.11 -1.14 -6.50
C ASN A 50 -5.47 -1.85 -6.32
N LEU A 51 -5.47 -3.12 -5.91
CA LEU A 51 -6.70 -3.84 -5.54
C LEU A 51 -7.35 -3.22 -4.30
N ALA A 52 -6.56 -2.77 -3.33
CA ALA A 52 -7.06 -2.12 -2.12
C ALA A 52 -7.75 -0.79 -2.47
N LEU A 53 -7.10 0.05 -3.26
CA LEU A 53 -7.67 1.30 -3.77
C LEU A 53 -8.97 1.05 -4.55
N THR A 54 -8.98 0.06 -5.43
CA THR A 54 -10.18 -0.34 -6.20
C THR A 54 -11.29 -0.85 -5.30
N SER A 55 -10.96 -1.63 -4.27
CA SER A 55 -11.93 -2.17 -3.31
C SER A 55 -12.54 -1.06 -2.46
N ARG A 56 -11.72 -0.10 -2.01
CA ARG A 56 -12.18 1.09 -1.28
C ARG A 56 -13.12 1.95 -2.14
N ALA A 57 -12.75 2.22 -3.39
CA ALA A 57 -13.58 2.97 -4.32
C ALA A 57 -14.93 2.28 -4.59
N GLY A 58 -14.94 0.94 -4.64
CA GLY A 58 -16.16 0.14 -4.72
C GLY A 58 -16.90 -0.05 -3.39
N GLY A 59 -16.53 0.64 -2.31
CA GLY A 59 -17.19 0.58 -1.00
C GLY A 59 -16.85 -0.64 -0.14
N ASN A 60 -15.97 -1.54 -0.60
CA ASN A 60 -15.55 -2.70 0.18
C ASN A 60 -14.31 -2.38 1.02
N VAL A 61 -14.52 -1.64 2.10
CA VAL A 61 -13.45 -1.19 2.99
C VAL A 61 -12.72 -2.33 3.69
N ARG A 62 -13.45 -3.35 4.18
CA ARG A 62 -12.82 -4.52 4.83
C ARG A 62 -11.81 -5.18 3.91
N ARG A 63 -12.19 -5.40 2.64
CA ARG A 63 -11.28 -6.00 1.66
C ARG A 63 -10.07 -5.10 1.36
N ALA A 64 -10.26 -3.78 1.34
CA ALA A 64 -9.16 -2.84 1.15
C ALA A 64 -8.12 -2.95 2.28
N LEU A 65 -8.56 -3.02 3.54
CA LEU A 65 -7.68 -3.19 4.70
C LEU A 65 -6.88 -4.50 4.61
N GLU A 66 -7.54 -5.63 4.34
CA GLU A 66 -6.87 -6.94 4.19
C GLU A 66 -5.78 -6.92 3.11
N LEU A 67 -6.04 -6.24 1.98
CA LEU A 67 -5.11 -6.15 0.86
C LEU A 67 -3.89 -5.26 1.18
N GLU A 68 -4.10 -4.15 1.88
CA GLU A 68 -3.01 -3.28 2.36
C GLU A 68 -2.17 -3.99 3.43
N GLU A 69 -2.78 -4.75 4.34
CA GLU A 69 -2.06 -5.55 5.35
C GLU A 69 -1.20 -6.64 4.70
N GLU A 70 -1.72 -7.33 3.67
CA GLU A 70 -0.95 -8.31 2.90
C GLU A 70 0.23 -7.64 2.18
N ALA A 71 0.00 -6.49 1.54
CA ALA A 71 1.04 -5.70 0.90
C ALA A 71 2.12 -5.27 1.88
N LEU A 72 1.71 -4.83 3.07
CA LEU A 72 2.60 -4.35 4.13
C LEU A 72 3.50 -5.47 4.65
N ALA A 73 2.94 -6.67 4.88
CA ALA A 73 3.71 -7.83 5.31
C ALA A 73 4.80 -8.20 4.30
N ILE A 74 4.53 -8.10 3.00
CA ILE A 74 5.52 -8.35 1.94
C ILE A 74 6.60 -7.25 1.95
N CYS A 75 6.21 -5.98 2.01
CA CYS A 75 7.17 -4.86 2.08
C CYS A 75 8.13 -4.97 3.26
N ALA A 76 7.58 -5.23 4.45
CA ALA A 76 8.36 -5.40 5.67
C ALA A 76 9.36 -6.55 5.55
N ALA A 77 8.95 -7.69 4.97
CA ALA A 77 9.82 -8.83 4.73
C ALA A 77 10.94 -8.53 3.70
N GLN A 78 10.71 -7.63 2.75
CA GLN A 78 11.69 -7.22 1.74
C GLN A 78 12.60 -6.06 2.20
N GLY A 79 12.27 -5.40 3.31
CA GLY A 79 12.97 -4.20 3.76
C GLY A 79 12.76 -2.97 2.86
N ASP A 80 11.70 -2.94 2.04
CA ASP A 80 11.33 -1.76 1.24
C ASP A 80 10.65 -0.72 2.14
N ARG A 81 11.47 -0.02 2.94
CA ARG A 81 11.02 0.97 3.94
C ARG A 81 10.17 2.08 3.32
N HIS A 82 10.51 2.52 2.11
CA HIS A 82 9.76 3.59 1.44
C HIS A 82 8.34 3.12 1.12
N ARG A 83 8.20 1.91 0.59
CA ARG A 83 6.88 1.36 0.28
C ARG A 83 6.10 0.96 1.54
N GLU A 84 6.78 0.49 2.58
CA GLU A 84 6.18 0.24 3.90
C GLU A 84 5.51 1.51 4.46
N ALA A 85 6.20 2.65 4.44
CA ALA A 85 5.65 3.93 4.89
C ALA A 85 4.44 4.38 4.06
N ALA A 86 4.47 4.19 2.74
CA ALA A 86 3.35 4.50 1.86
C ALA A 86 2.10 3.67 2.18
N LEU A 87 2.27 2.37 2.44
CA LEU A 87 1.16 1.47 2.80
C LEU A 87 0.58 1.82 4.17
N HIS A 88 1.41 2.19 5.15
CA HIS A 88 0.91 2.73 6.42
C HIS A 88 0.07 3.99 6.23
N ASN A 89 0.47 4.90 5.34
CA ASN A 89 -0.34 6.07 5.01
C ASN A 89 -1.69 5.69 4.39
N ASN A 90 -1.72 4.73 3.47
CA ASN A 90 -2.97 4.25 2.86
C ASN A 90 -3.90 3.60 3.88
N LEU A 91 -3.38 2.78 4.78
CA LEU A 91 -4.15 2.19 5.89
C LEU A 91 -4.76 3.28 6.76
N ALA A 92 -3.99 4.32 7.09
CA ALA A 92 -4.51 5.44 7.86
C ALA A 92 -5.66 6.16 7.15
N ASP A 93 -5.55 6.42 5.85
CA ASP A 93 -6.61 7.04 5.05
C ASP A 93 -7.90 6.19 5.06
N ILE A 94 -7.77 4.87 4.92
CA ILE A 94 -8.91 3.94 4.95
C ILE A 94 -9.56 3.90 6.34
N LEU A 95 -8.76 3.82 7.40
CA LEU A 95 -9.23 3.80 8.79
C LEU A 95 -9.91 5.12 9.16
N HIS A 96 -9.33 6.25 8.73
CA HIS A 96 -9.89 7.56 8.96
C HIS A 96 -11.27 7.72 8.29
N ALA A 97 -11.38 7.28 7.02
CA ALA A 97 -12.64 7.30 6.29
C ALA A 97 -13.74 6.43 6.92
N THR A 98 -13.38 5.47 7.78
CA THR A 98 -14.33 4.62 8.53
C THR A 98 -14.53 5.04 9.99
N GLY A 99 -13.99 6.20 10.38
CA GLY A 99 -14.16 6.74 11.74
C GLY A 99 -13.22 6.13 12.79
N GLN A 100 -12.28 5.26 12.40
CA GLN A 100 -11.30 4.64 13.29
C GLN A 100 -10.10 5.57 13.49
N ARG A 101 -10.34 6.71 14.14
CA ARG A 101 -9.40 7.83 14.20
C ARG A 101 -8.10 7.49 14.93
N GLU A 102 -8.19 6.75 16.02
CA GLU A 102 -7.05 6.33 16.85
C GLU A 102 -6.13 5.38 16.08
N ALA A 103 -6.72 4.39 15.40
CA ALA A 103 -5.98 3.45 14.56
C ALA A 103 -5.33 4.17 13.37
N ALA A 104 -6.06 5.08 12.70
CA ALA A 104 -5.51 5.89 11.62
C ALA A 104 -4.30 6.72 12.08
N MET A 105 -4.39 7.36 13.25
CA MET A 105 -3.29 8.12 13.84
C MET A 105 -2.08 7.23 14.12
N ALA A 106 -2.28 6.01 14.64
CA ALA A 106 -1.20 5.07 14.88
C ALA A 106 -0.46 4.71 13.58
N HIS A 107 -1.19 4.45 12.49
CA HIS A 107 -0.60 4.19 11.18
C HIS A 107 0.14 5.41 10.60
N LEU A 108 -0.40 6.63 10.73
CA LEU A 108 0.32 7.85 10.32
C LEU A 108 1.62 8.05 11.09
N LYS A 109 1.61 7.83 12.42
CA LYS A 109 2.81 7.92 13.26
C LYS A 109 3.89 6.95 12.77
N LEU A 110 3.50 5.72 12.42
CA LEU A 110 4.43 4.75 11.83
C LEU A 110 4.97 5.22 10.47
N ALA A 111 4.11 5.66 9.55
CA ALA A 111 4.53 6.15 8.24
C ALA A 111 5.55 7.30 8.35
N VAL A 112 5.26 8.30 9.19
CA VAL A 112 6.16 9.44 9.44
C VAL A 112 7.48 8.99 10.05
N THR A 113 7.44 8.04 10.99
CA THR A 113 8.65 7.47 11.60
C THR A 113 9.53 6.81 10.56
N ILE A 114 8.94 5.98 9.70
CA ILE A 114 9.67 5.28 8.65
C ILE A 114 10.24 6.28 7.63
N TYR A 115 9.43 7.23 7.14
CA TYR A 115 9.90 8.24 6.19
C TYR A 115 11.04 9.09 6.74
N ALA A 116 11.02 9.42 8.03
CA ALA A 116 12.08 10.19 8.64
C ALA A 116 13.37 9.38 8.86
N GLU A 117 13.31 8.05 8.86
CA GLU A 117 14.50 7.20 8.85
C GLU A 117 15.11 7.09 7.46
N ILE A 118 14.30 7.22 6.42
CA ILE A 118 14.73 7.22 5.02
C ILE A 118 15.40 8.56 4.72
N GLY A 119 16.74 8.58 4.71
CA GLY A 119 17.53 9.77 4.38
C GLY A 119 18.31 10.37 5.54
N VAL A 120 18.22 9.79 6.74
CA VAL A 120 19.15 10.09 7.83
C VAL A 120 20.40 9.23 7.63
N GLU A 121 21.51 9.84 7.18
CA GLU A 121 22.82 9.17 7.19
C GLU A 121 23.16 8.71 8.61
N ALA A 122 23.89 7.60 8.72
CA ALA A 122 24.36 7.08 10.01
C ALA A 122 25.24 8.13 10.71
N GLY A 123 24.64 8.89 11.64
CA GLY A 123 25.30 9.96 12.40
C GLY A 123 24.60 11.33 12.36
N ALA A 124 23.60 11.53 11.50
CA ALA A 124 22.82 12.77 11.50
C ALA A 124 21.77 12.80 12.63
N VAL A 125 21.56 13.99 13.21
CA VAL A 125 20.49 14.23 14.19
C VAL A 125 19.15 13.92 13.51
N ARG A 126 18.44 12.91 14.02
CA ARG A 126 17.10 12.58 13.54
C ARG A 126 16.22 13.85 13.66
N PRO A 127 15.38 14.18 12.67
CA PRO A 127 14.36 15.21 12.86
C PRO A 127 13.58 14.88 14.15
N GLU A 128 12.98 15.87 14.81
CA GLU A 128 12.26 15.69 16.09
C GLU A 128 10.94 14.90 15.92
N VAL A 129 10.96 13.81 15.16
CA VAL A 129 9.88 12.86 14.89
C VAL A 129 9.32 12.30 16.20
N TRP A 130 10.15 12.21 17.24
CA TRP A 130 9.71 11.85 18.58
C TRP A 130 8.60 12.79 19.11
N LYS A 131 8.62 14.09 18.74
CA LYS A 131 7.53 15.04 19.07
C LYS A 131 6.23 14.74 18.31
N LEU A 132 6.28 14.00 17.21
CA LEU A 132 5.09 13.57 16.45
C LEU A 132 4.56 12.22 16.95
N THR A 133 5.38 11.41 17.60
CA THR A 133 5.00 10.08 18.10
C THR A 133 4.57 10.10 19.57
N GLU A 134 5.14 10.98 20.39
CA GLU A 134 4.77 11.18 21.79
C GLU A 134 3.63 12.20 21.91
N TRP A 135 2.38 11.69 21.99
CA TRP A 135 1.18 12.46 22.37
C TRP A 135 0.36 11.63 23.34
#